data_AF-A0AAV4QHH8-F1
#
_entry.id   AF-A0AAV4QHH8-F1
#
_cell.length_a   1.000
_cell.length_b   1.000
_cell.length_c   1.000
_cell.angle_alpha   90.00
_cell.angle_beta   90.00
_cell.angle_gamma   90.00
#
_symmetry.space_group_name_H-M   'P 1'
#
loop_
_entity.id
_entity.type
_entity.pdbx_description
1 polymer ?
#
loop_
_entity_poly.entity_id
_entity_poly.type
_entity_poly.pdbx_seq_one_letter_code
_entity_poly.pdbx_strand_id
1 'polypeptide(L)'
;MCDFCSQDHESKNCHLSISERHKSLYDQYKSSERSYICESIAERAGLKTVGKEKLKIFTFASNEASVSELKRKRITLKNCNSDLVITLEALATKTICASKISSPSSRMVELLQNEGF
;
A
#
# COMPACT_ATOMS: atom_id res chain seq x y z
N MET A 1 15.81 21.91 7.57
CA MET A 1 15.66 20.79 8.51
C MET A 1 15.47 19.52 7.70
N CYS A 2 16.10 18.41 8.08
CA CYS A 2 16.10 17.16 7.32
C CYS A 2 14.80 16.39 7.60
N ASP A 3 13.94 16.24 6.60
CA ASP A 3 12.59 15.66 6.75
C ASP A 3 12.55 14.16 7.07
N PHE A 4 13.72 13.52 7.17
CA PHE A 4 13.87 12.06 7.31
C PHE A 4 14.81 11.65 8.45
N CYS A 5 15.45 12.60 9.13
CA CYS A 5 16.42 12.33 10.17
C CYS A 5 16.23 13.26 11.38
N SER A 6 16.40 12.73 12.60
CA SER A 6 16.15 13.45 13.87
C SER A 6 17.17 14.55 14.20
N GLN A 7 17.99 14.97 13.24
CA GLN A 7 19.03 15.98 13.41
C GLN A 7 18.71 17.22 12.57
N ASP A 8 18.93 18.39 13.16
CA ASP A 8 18.74 19.70 12.53
C ASP A 8 19.85 20.00 11.51
N HIS A 9 19.68 19.46 10.31
CA HIS A 9 20.53 19.78 9.16
C HIS A 9 19.70 20.26 7.96
N GLU A 10 20.30 21.04 7.06
CA GLU A 10 19.70 21.36 5.77
C GLU A 10 19.52 20.08 4.95
N SER A 11 18.45 20.01 4.13
CA SER A 11 18.07 18.79 3.38
C SER A 11 19.17 18.23 2.48
N LYS A 12 20.16 19.05 2.12
CA LYS A 12 21.36 18.69 1.34
C LYS A 12 22.38 17.85 2.14
N ASN A 13 22.30 17.86 3.48
CA ASN A 13 23.18 17.14 4.39
C ASN A 13 22.49 15.94 5.07
N CYS A 14 21.35 15.49 4.52
CA CYS A 14 20.70 14.26 4.97
C CYS A 14 21.54 13.05 4.54
N HIS A 15 22.14 12.34 5.50
CA HIS A 15 22.90 11.12 5.25
C HIS A 15 22.05 9.94 4.77
N LEU A 16 20.71 10.04 4.84
CA LEU A 16 19.82 9.07 4.23
C LEU A 16 19.79 9.30 2.72
N SER A 17 20.40 8.37 1.99
CA SER A 17 20.34 8.30 0.54
C SER A 17 18.88 8.29 0.07
N ILE A 18 18.62 8.79 -1.16
CA ILE A 18 17.30 8.69 -1.80
C ILE A 18 16.79 7.23 -1.82
N SER A 19 17.70 6.26 -1.75
CA SER A 19 17.40 4.82 -1.68
C SER A 19 16.79 4.36 -0.36
N GLU A 20 16.95 5.13 0.72
CA GLU A 20 16.37 4.85 2.05
C GLU A 20 14.97 5.46 2.22
N ARG A 21 14.51 6.28 1.28
CA ARG A 21 13.13 6.79 1.24
C ARG A 21 12.23 5.74 0.59
N HIS A 22 11.33 5.14 1.36
CA HIS A 22 10.33 4.22 0.80
C HIS A 22 9.34 4.99 -0.07
N LYS A 23 9.29 4.65 -1.35
CA LYS A 23 8.31 5.22 -2.29
C LYS A 23 6.91 4.75 -1.89
N SER A 24 6.02 5.70 -1.60
CA SER A 24 4.59 5.45 -1.54
C SER A 24 4.02 5.49 -2.96
N LEU A 25 3.11 4.56 -3.24
CA LEU A 25 2.30 4.59 -4.46
C LEU A 25 0.97 5.21 -4.08
N TYR A 26 0.68 6.39 -4.63
CA TYR A 26 -0.64 6.98 -4.52
C TYR A 26 -1.50 6.48 -5.67
N ASP A 27 -2.55 5.72 -5.35
CA ASP A 27 -3.54 5.32 -6.35
C ASP A 27 -4.46 6.51 -6.65
N GLN A 28 -4.01 7.35 -7.59
CA GLN A 28 -4.74 8.54 -8.04
C GLN A 28 -6.11 8.23 -8.66
N TYR A 29 -6.34 6.98 -9.07
CA TYR A 29 -7.60 6.55 -9.69
C TYR A 29 -8.58 5.96 -8.67
N LYS A 30 -8.25 5.99 -7.37
CA LYS A 30 -9.09 5.46 -6.28
C LYS A 30 -9.60 4.04 -6.55
N SER A 31 -8.82 3.25 -7.27
CA SER A 31 -9.20 1.88 -7.65
C SER A 31 -9.05 0.91 -6.48
N SER A 32 -8.28 1.28 -5.46
CA SER A 32 -8.24 0.60 -4.16
C SER A 32 -9.08 1.33 -3.11
N GLU A 33 -10.04 0.62 -2.51
CA GLU A 33 -10.80 1.10 -1.35
C GLU A 33 -9.99 1.04 -0.03
N ARG A 34 -8.81 0.40 -0.06
CA ARG A 34 -8.01 0.07 1.12
C ARG A 34 -6.55 0.52 0.96
N SER A 35 -5.91 0.83 2.07
CA SER A 35 -4.47 1.09 2.12
C SER A 35 -3.70 -0.19 2.42
N TYR A 36 -2.56 -0.37 1.73
CA TYR A 36 -1.67 -1.51 1.92
C TYR A 36 -0.24 -1.05 2.18
N ILE A 37 0.50 -1.84 2.95
CA ILE A 37 1.93 -1.62 3.19
C ILE A 37 2.70 -2.93 3.02
N CYS A 38 3.90 -2.86 2.48
CA CYS A 38 4.77 -4.02 2.38
C CYS A 38 5.17 -4.49 3.78
N GLU A 39 5.03 -5.79 4.07
CA GLU A 39 5.32 -6.35 5.40
C GLU A 39 6.74 -6.06 5.84
N SER A 40 7.72 -6.21 4.94
CA SER A 40 9.14 -5.91 5.24
C SER A 40 9.42 -4.44 5.53
N ILE A 41 8.61 -3.52 4.98
CA ILE A 41 8.70 -2.09 5.32
C ILE A 41 8.07 -1.85 6.69
N ALA A 42 6.89 -2.41 6.94
CA ALA A 42 6.19 -2.25 8.20
C ALA A 42 6.99 -2.80 9.40
N GLU A 43 7.72 -3.90 9.20
CA GLU A 43 8.59 -4.49 10.21
C GLU A 43 9.84 -3.65 10.45
N ARG A 44 10.55 -3.23 9.39
CA ARG A 44 11.72 -2.34 9.52
C ARG A 44 11.38 -1.01 10.19
N ALA A 45 10.20 -0.46 9.90
CA ALA A 45 9.72 0.77 10.51
C ALA A 45 9.11 0.57 11.92
N GLY A 46 9.08 -0.66 12.44
CA GLY A 46 8.55 -0.95 13.79
C GLY A 46 7.07 -0.62 13.96
N LEU A 47 6.26 -0.71 12.90
CA LEU A 47 4.87 -0.25 12.94
C LEU A 47 4.01 -1.09 13.87
N LYS A 48 3.22 -0.40 14.70
CA LYS A 48 2.27 -1.01 15.64
C LYS A 48 1.20 -1.80 14.91
N THR A 49 1.07 -3.07 15.27
CA THR A 49 -0.09 -3.88 14.89
C THR A 49 -1.29 -3.48 15.74
N VAL A 50 -2.41 -3.17 15.08
CA VAL A 50 -3.67 -2.77 15.73
C VAL A 50 -4.80 -3.78 15.52
N GLY A 51 -4.58 -4.78 14.65
CA GLY A 51 -5.52 -5.86 14.46
C GLY A 51 -5.08 -6.84 13.37
N LYS A 52 -5.99 -7.72 12.99
CA LYS A 52 -5.84 -8.63 11.86
C LYS A 52 -7.14 -8.71 11.08
N GLU A 53 -7.06 -9.05 9.80
CA GLU A 53 -8.21 -9.19 8.92
C GLU A 53 -8.01 -10.35 7.96
N LYS A 54 -9.04 -11.18 7.76
CA LYS A 54 -9.02 -12.27 6.78
C LYS A 54 -9.58 -11.76 5.45
N LEU A 55 -8.81 -11.89 4.39
CA LEU A 55 -9.22 -11.57 3.03
C LEU A 55 -9.29 -12.83 2.17
N LYS A 56 -10.32 -12.90 1.32
CA LYS A 56 -10.40 -13.87 0.23
C LYS A 56 -9.82 -13.22 -1.02
N ILE A 57 -8.68 -13.73 -1.49
CA ILE A 57 -7.87 -13.16 -2.58
C ILE A 57 -8.02 -14.04 -3.82
N PHE A 58 -8.53 -13.43 -4.89
CA PHE A 58 -8.60 -14.04 -6.21
C PHE A 58 -7.36 -13.62 -7.01
N THR A 59 -6.69 -14.59 -7.62
CA THR A 59 -5.49 -14.36 -8.42
C THR A 59 -5.79 -14.71 -9.88
N PHE A 60 -5.19 -13.97 -10.82
CA PHE A 60 -5.30 -14.30 -12.24
C PHE A 60 -4.84 -15.75 -12.50
N ALA A 61 -5.54 -16.43 -13.40
CA ALA A 61 -5.31 -17.84 -13.74
C ALA A 61 -5.51 -18.85 -12.61
N SER A 62 -6.18 -18.46 -11.51
CA SER A 62 -6.64 -19.39 -10.46
C SER A 62 -8.16 -19.49 -10.47
N ASN A 63 -8.67 -20.72 -10.44
CA ASN A 63 -10.10 -20.99 -10.29
C ASN A 63 -10.55 -20.96 -8.82
N GLU A 64 -9.59 -20.90 -7.89
CA GLU A 64 -9.85 -20.88 -6.45
C GLU A 64 -9.29 -19.60 -5.82
N ALA A 65 -10.00 -19.10 -4.82
CA ALA A 65 -9.54 -17.98 -4.02
C ALA A 65 -8.75 -18.48 -2.81
N SER A 66 -7.63 -17.84 -2.53
CA SER A 66 -6.89 -18.09 -1.30
C SER A 66 -7.46 -17.25 -0.16
N VAL A 67 -7.44 -17.80 1.06
CA VAL A 67 -7.79 -17.03 2.27
C VAL A 67 -6.50 -16.64 2.97
N SER A 68 -6.27 -15.34 3.14
CA SER A 68 -5.07 -14.79 3.79
C SER A 68 -5.46 -13.93 4.98
N GLU A 69 -4.87 -14.20 6.15
CA GLU A 69 -4.98 -13.33 7.31
C GLU A 69 -3.85 -12.29 7.29
N LEU A 70 -4.20 -11.02 7.12
CA LEU A 70 -3.25 -9.91 7.05
C LEU A 70 -3.24 -9.13 8.36
N LYS A 71 -2.06 -8.66 8.76
CA LYS A 71 -1.90 -7.79 9.94
C LYS A 71 -2.31 -6.37 9.57
N ARG A 72 -3.15 -5.74 10.38
CA ARG A 72 -3.48 -4.32 10.25
C ARG A 72 -2.49 -3.49 11.05
N LYS A 73 -1.81 -2.58 10.37
CA LYS A 73 -0.75 -1.72 10.90
C LYS A 73 -1.23 -0.28 10.96
N ARG A 74 -0.90 0.41 12.04
CA ARG A 74 -1.11 1.87 12.16
C ARG A 74 0.06 2.60 11.53
N ILE A 75 -0.23 3.54 10.65
CA ILE A 75 0.73 4.40 9.97
C ILE A 75 0.43 5.85 10.34
N THR A 76 1.46 6.58 10.74
CA THR A 76 1.38 8.02 10.94
C THR A 76 2.20 8.69 9.84
N LEU A 77 1.53 9.50 9.03
CA LEU A 77 2.14 10.33 8.00
C LEU A 77 2.20 11.76 8.52
N LYS A 78 3.40 12.32 8.54
CA LYS A 78 3.64 13.73 8.87
C LYS A 78 3.95 14.48 7.59
N ASN A 79 3.28 15.61 7.37
CA ASN A 79 3.66 16.52 6.30
C ASN A 79 5.01 17.16 6.68
N CYS A 80 5.98 17.16 5.76
CA CYS A 80 7.26 17.81 6.01
C CYS A 80 7.18 19.34 5.93
N ASN A 81 6.18 19.88 5.25
CA ASN A 81 6.01 21.31 5.02
C ASN A 81 4.94 21.96 5.92
N SER A 82 4.32 21.19 6.82
CA SER A 82 3.34 21.70 7.79
C SER A 82 3.24 20.81 9.01
N ASP A 83 2.61 21.29 10.08
CA ASP A 83 2.36 20.48 11.29
C ASP A 83 1.22 19.46 11.09
N LEU A 84 0.76 19.25 9.86
CA LEU A 84 -0.29 18.30 9.58
C LEU A 84 0.21 16.87 9.80
N VAL A 85 -0.51 16.15 10.66
CA VAL A 85 -0.28 14.74 10.94
C VAL A 85 -1.55 13.96 10.64
N ILE A 86 -1.44 12.91 9.85
CA ILE A 86 -2.55 12.01 9.50
C ILE A 86 -2.19 10.62 10.00
N THR A 87 -3.11 9.99 10.72
CA THR A 87 -2.97 8.59 11.12
C THR A 87 -3.99 7.76 10.35
N LEU A 88 -3.52 6.67 9.75
CA LEU A 88 -4.36 5.72 9.03
C LEU A 88 -3.99 4.28 9.38
N GLU A 89 -4.80 3.35 8.90
CA GLU A 89 -4.56 1.92 9.02
C GLU A 89 -4.35 1.31 7.64
N ALA A 90 -3.38 0.40 7.53
CA ALA A 90 -3.09 -0.32 6.30
C ALA A 90 -2.90 -1.81 6.57
N LEU A 91 -3.26 -2.65 5.61
CA LEU A 91 -3.01 -4.08 5.68
C LEU A 91 -1.59 -4.39 5.20
N ALA A 92 -0.84 -5.13 6.02
CA ALA A 92 0.50 -5.59 5.68
C ALA A 92 0.41 -6.79 4.75
N THR A 93 1.04 -6.70 3.57
CA THR A 93 1.12 -7.76 2.57
C THR A 93 2.56 -7.97 2.12
N LYS A 94 2.91 -9.17 1.68
CA LYS A 94 4.28 -9.52 1.23
C LYS A 94 4.68 -8.78 -0.04
N THR A 95 3.73 -8.54 -0.93
CA THR A 95 3.98 -7.93 -2.24
C THR A 95 2.92 -6.88 -2.52
N ILE A 96 3.38 -5.70 -2.94
CA ILE A 96 2.53 -4.64 -3.50
C ILE A 96 3.03 -4.39 -4.91
N CYS A 97 2.20 -4.69 -5.90
CA CYS A 97 2.50 -4.40 -7.29
C CYS A 97 1.66 -3.19 -7.73
N ALA A 98 2.30 -2.18 -8.32
CA ALA A 98 1.59 -1.18 -9.10
C ALA A 98 1.24 -1.82 -10.45
N SER A 99 -0.04 -2.13 -10.67
CA SER A 99 -0.53 -2.45 -12.00
C SER A 99 -1.87 -1.78 -12.21
N LYS A 100 -2.12 -1.29 -13.43
CA LYS A 100 -3.43 -0.73 -13.80
C LYS A 100 -4.37 -1.90 -14.02
N ILE A 101 -5.14 -2.26 -13.00
CA ILE A 101 -6.23 -3.22 -13.11
C ILE A 101 -7.50 -2.40 -13.34
N SER A 102 -7.94 -2.32 -14.58
CA SER A 102 -9.27 -1.79 -14.90
C SER A 102 -10.30 -2.92 -14.76
N SER A 103 -11.44 -2.63 -14.14
CA SER A 103 -12.60 -3.52 -14.28
C SER A 103 -12.92 -3.72 -15.76
N PRO A 104 -13.34 -4.92 -16.18
CA PRO A 104 -13.83 -5.11 -17.54
C PRO A 104 -15.01 -4.15 -17.77
N SER A 105 -15.03 -3.48 -18.93
CA SER A 105 -16.20 -2.68 -19.32
C SER A 105 -17.44 -3.57 -19.39
N SER A 106 -18.64 -2.99 -19.26
CA SER A 106 -19.92 -3.72 -19.38
C SER A 106 -19.97 -4.57 -20.65
N ARG A 107 -19.46 -4.02 -21.76
CA ARG A 107 -19.33 -4.71 -23.05
C ARG A 107 -18.37 -5.91 -23.00
N MET A 108 -17.26 -5.82 -22.27
CA MET A 108 -16.35 -6.95 -22.08
C MET A 108 -16.98 -8.03 -21.18
N VAL A 109 -17.74 -7.65 -20.16
CA VAL A 109 -18.47 -8.61 -19.33
C VAL A 109 -19.49 -9.39 -20.16
N GLU A 110 -20.28 -8.71 -20.99
CA GLU A 110 -21.24 -9.37 -21.91
C GLU A 110 -20.54 -10.31 -22.90
N LEU A 111 -19.40 -9.90 -23.47
CA LEU A 111 -18.62 -10.75 -24.38
C LEU A 111 -18.10 -12.02 -23.68
N LEU A 112 -17.54 -11.88 -22.47
CA LEU A 112 -17.03 -13.02 -21.70
C LEU A 112 -18.14 -14.00 -21.31
N GLN A 113 -19.31 -13.48 -20.93
CA GLN A 113 -20.49 -14.29 -20.61
C GLN A 113 -21.04 -15.03 -21.84
N ASN A 114 -21.03 -14.39 -23.01
CA ASN A 114 -21.47 -15.02 -24.27
C ASN A 114 -20.48 -16.09 -24.78
N GLU A 115 -19.19 -15.97 -24.43
CA GLU A 115 -18.16 -16.98 -24.74
C GLU A 115 -18.07 -18.11 -23.70
N GLY A 116 -18.91 -18.07 -22.65
CA GLY A 116 -19.03 -19.16 -21.67
C GLY A 116 -17.95 -19.18 -20.57
N PHE A 117 -17.35 -18.02 -20.27
CA PHE A 117 -16.46 -17.84 -19.12
C PHE A 117 -17.21 -17.42 -17.84
#